data_AF-A0A5F2BKA8-F1
#
_entry.id   AF-A0A5F2BKA8-F1
#
_cell.length_a   1.000
_cell.length_b   1.000
_cell.length_c   1.000
_cell.angle_alpha   90.00
_cell.angle_beta   90.00
_cell.angle_gamma   90.00
#
_symmetry.space_group_name_H-M   'P 1'
#
loop_
_entity.id
_entity.type
_entity.pdbx_description
1 polymer ?
#
loop_
_entity_poly.entity_id
_entity_poly.type
_entity_poly.pdbx_seq_one_letter_code
_entity_poly.pdbx_strand_id
1 'polypeptide(L)' 'MEQELNLKGKEVKITSPLRKESPNDFLLKKEKETGKQISKRFREYFLRELDAISNRSYEQVWESVFGRSRS' A
#
# COMPACT_ATOMS: atom_id res chain seq x y z
N MET A 1 27.94 -19.19 -5.36
CA MET A 1 26.52 -19.01 -5.70
C MET A 1 25.95 -18.08 -4.65
N GLU A 2 26.08 -16.77 -4.85
CA GLU A 2 25.74 -15.79 -3.82
C GLU A 2 24.91 -14.66 -4.45
N GLN A 3 23.60 -14.87 -4.34
CA GLN A 3 22.54 -13.90 -4.07
C GLN A 3 22.55 -12.58 -4.84
N GLU A 4 21.91 -12.63 -6.01
CA GLU A 4 21.22 -11.51 -6.63
C GLU A 4 20.06 -11.04 -5.73
N LEU A 5 20.17 -9.83 -5.17
CA LEU A 5 19.00 -9.00 -4.84
C LEU A 5 19.30 -7.56 -5.27
N ASN A 6 19.04 -7.32 -6.56
CA ASN A 6 19.12 -6.00 -7.18
C ASN A 6 18.27 -4.98 -6.40
N LEU A 7 18.97 -3.99 -5.85
CA LEU A 7 18.41 -2.70 -5.45
C LEU A 7 17.69 -2.07 -6.65
N LYS A 8 16.35 -1.97 -6.59
CA LYS A 8 15.62 -1.06 -7.47
C LYS A 8 14.33 -0.58 -6.82
N GLY A 9 14.35 0.67 -6.35
CA GLY A 9 13.12 1.46 -6.34
C GLY A 9 12.98 2.50 -5.24
N LYS A 10 13.39 3.72 -5.59
CA LYS A 10 12.72 4.99 -5.28
C LYS A 10 12.73 5.47 -3.82
N GLU A 11 13.62 6.43 -3.62
CA GLU A 11 13.54 7.58 -2.71
C GLU A 11 12.13 7.84 -2.16
N VAL A 12 11.95 7.60 -0.85
CA VAL A 12 10.75 8.03 -0.12
C VAL A 12 11.11 9.31 0.60
N LYS A 13 10.72 10.45 0.00
CA LYS A 13 10.67 11.73 0.70
C LYS A 13 9.60 11.62 1.79
N ILE A 14 10.04 11.44 3.03
CA ILE A 14 9.18 11.41 4.21
C ILE A 14 8.83 12.86 4.55
N THR A 15 7.69 13.34 4.04
CA THR A 15 7.08 14.58 4.50
C THR A 15 5.59 14.35 4.70
N SER A 16 5.21 13.76 5.84
CA SER A 16 3.89 13.96 6.46
C SER A 16 3.89 13.40 7.90
N PRO A 17 3.68 14.25 8.91
CA PRO A 17 3.69 13.84 10.31
C PRO A 17 2.27 13.45 10.75
N LEU A 18 1.84 12.20 10.57
CA LEU A 18 0.81 11.55 11.42
C LEU A 18 0.48 10.08 11.09
N ARG A 19 1.16 9.44 10.15
CA ARG A 19 0.92 8.02 9.86
C ARG A 19 2.15 7.22 10.26
N LYS A 20 2.05 6.49 11.38
CA LYS A 20 3.15 5.70 11.97
C LYS A 20 3.72 4.65 11.00
N GLU A 21 3.00 4.31 9.94
CA GLU A 21 3.43 3.40 8.89
C GLU A 21 3.25 4.03 7.50
N SER A 22 4.14 3.67 6.57
CA SER A 22 4.00 4.05 5.17
C SER A 22 2.84 3.29 4.51
N PRO A 23 2.15 3.85 3.51
CA PRO A 23 1.08 3.14 2.79
C PRO A 23 1.55 1.80 2.18
N ASN A 24 2.82 1.73 1.77
CA ASN A 24 3.42 0.48 1.26
C ASN A 24 3.58 -0.58 2.37
N ASP A 25 3.96 -0.19 3.57
CA ASP A 25 4.06 -1.10 4.73
C ASP A 25 2.69 -1.68 5.09
N PHE A 26 1.67 -0.82 5.12
CA PHE A 26 0.29 -1.23 5.34
C PHE A 26 -0.15 -2.30 4.31
N LEU A 27 0.14 -2.06 3.02
CA LEU A 27 -0.20 -3.01 1.95
C LEU A 27 0.57 -4.33 2.09
N LEU A 28 1.87 -4.28 2.43
CA LEU A 28 2.67 -5.49 2.68
C LEU A 28 2.11 -6.31 3.85
N LYS A 29 1.63 -5.67 4.90
CA LYS A 29 0.93 -6.35 6.01
C LYS A 29 -0.34 -7.03 5.50
N LYS A 30 -1.15 -6.33 4.71
CA LYS A 30 -2.38 -6.87 4.13
C LYS A 30 -2.14 -8.04 3.17
N GLU A 31 -1.05 -8.03 2.40
CA GLU A 31 -0.63 -9.17 1.56
C GLU A 31 -0.43 -10.44 2.40
N LYS A 32 0.26 -10.31 3.54
CA LYS A 32 0.47 -11.42 4.47
C LYS A 32 -0.84 -11.88 5.11
N GLU A 33 -1.71 -10.96 5.50
CA GLU A 33 -3.02 -11.27 6.11
C GLU A 33 -3.98 -11.97 5.12
N THR A 34 -4.03 -11.52 3.87
CA THR A 34 -4.91 -12.11 2.84
C THR A 34 -4.32 -13.31 2.13
N GLY A 35 -3.02 -13.60 2.31
CA GLY A 35 -2.31 -14.64 1.57
C GLY A 35 -2.27 -14.39 0.06
N LYS A 36 -2.54 -13.16 -0.39
CA LYS A 36 -2.60 -12.76 -1.80
C LYS A 36 -1.62 -11.63 -2.05
N GLN A 37 -0.86 -11.76 -3.14
CA GLN A 37 0.02 -10.69 -3.58
C GLN A 37 -0.82 -9.52 -4.12
N ILE A 38 -0.57 -8.33 -3.61
CA ILE A 38 -1.17 -7.09 -4.07
C ILE A 38 -0.45 -6.66 -5.34
N SER A 39 -1.19 -6.56 -6.44
CA SER A 39 -0.64 -6.11 -7.71
C SER A 39 -0.21 -4.64 -7.65
N LYS A 40 0.78 -4.26 -8.47
CA LYS A 40 1.22 -2.87 -8.61
C LYS A 40 0.05 -1.92 -8.93
N ARG A 41 -0.86 -2.33 -9.82
CA ARG A 41 -2.07 -1.56 -10.17
C ARG A 41 -2.95 -1.28 -8.96
N PHE A 42 -3.11 -2.26 -8.06
CA PHE A 42 -3.87 -2.06 -6.83
C PHE A 42 -3.14 -1.10 -5.88
N ARG A 43 -1.81 -1.20 -5.75
CA ARG A 43 -1.04 -0.25 -4.92
C ARG A 43 -1.23 1.19 -5.41
N GLU A 44 -1.13 1.40 -6.72
CA GLU A 44 -1.36 2.72 -7.34
C GLU A 44 -2.79 3.21 -7.09
N TYR A 45 -3.79 2.34 -7.21
CA TYR A 45 -5.19 2.68 -6.93
C TYR A 45 -5.42 3.04 -5.45
N PHE A 46 -4.86 2.28 -4.52
CA PHE A 46 -4.93 2.53 -3.08
C PHE A 46 -4.31 3.88 -2.71
N LEU A 47 -3.13 4.19 -3.26
CA LEU A 47 -2.47 5.48 -3.05
C LEU A 47 -3.31 6.64 -3.60
N ARG A 48 -3.95 6.45 -4.77
CA ARG A 48 -4.84 7.45 -5.36
C ARG A 48 -6.07 7.72 -4.49
N GLU A 49 -6.68 6.68 -3.93
CA GLU A 49 -7.82 6.83 -3.02
C GLU A 49 -7.42 7.44 -1.68
N LEU A 50 -6.21 7.14 -1.19
CA LEU A 50 -5.67 7.79 0.01
C LEU A 50 -5.46 9.29 -0.18
N ASP A 51 -4.94 9.68 -1.34
CA ASP A 51 -4.72 11.09 -1.68
C ASP A 51 -6.05 11.83 -1.90
N ALA A 52 -6.99 11.19 -2.60
CA ALA A 52 -8.34 11.74 -2.82
C ALA A 52 -9.13 11.95 -1.53
N ILE A 53 -8.82 11.23 -0.46
CA ILE A 53 -9.54 11.29 0.81
C ILE A 53 -8.55 11.44 1.98
N SER A 54 -8.05 12.67 2.19
CA SER A 54 -7.04 12.96 3.21
C SER A 54 -7.45 12.59 4.64
N ASN A 55 -8.76 12.48 4.93
CA ASN A 55 -9.31 12.16 6.26
C ASN A 55 -9.64 10.67 6.49
N ARG A 56 -9.26 9.75 5.59
CA ARG A 56 -9.46 8.30 5.80
C ARG A 56 -8.21 7.60 6.29
N SER A 57 -8.41 6.72 7.26
CA SER A 57 -7.41 5.75 7.72
C SER A 57 -7.11 4.72 6.62
N TYR A 58 -5.91 4.11 6.69
CA TYR A 58 -5.51 3.08 5.74
C TYR A 58 -6.49 1.92 5.65
N GLU A 59 -7.06 1.48 6.78
CA GLU A 59 -8.06 0.41 6.82
C GLU A 59 -9.35 0.79 6.10
N GLN A 60 -9.85 2.02 6.28
CA GLN A 60 -11.07 2.45 5.57
C GLN A 60 -10.87 2.52 4.06
N VAL A 61 -9.70 2.98 3.60
CA VAL A 61 -9.39 2.96 2.17
C VAL A 61 -9.26 1.53 1.68
N TRP A 62 -8.58 0.66 2.44
CA TRP A 62 -8.43 -0.76 2.12
C TRP A 62 -9.78 -1.45 1.93
N GLU A 63 -10.71 -1.30 2.87
CA GLU A 63 -12.03 -1.89 2.75
C GLU A 63 -12.79 -1.35 1.54
N SER A 64 -12.67 -0.05 1.24
CA SER A 64 -13.28 0.58 0.07
C SER A 64 -12.72 0.02 -1.25
N VAL A 65 -11.39 -0.13 -1.36
CA VAL A 65 -10.75 -0.61 -2.61
C VAL A 65 -10.79 -2.12 -2.77
N PHE A 66 -10.66 -2.86 -1.67
CA PHE A 66 -10.63 -4.32 -1.64
C PHE A 66 -12.05 -4.90 -1.70
N GLY A 67 -13.02 -4.25 -1.03
CA GLY A 67 -14.43 -4.64 -1.07
C GLY A 67 -15.06 -4.44 -2.44
N ARG A 68 -14.70 -3.37 -3.16
CA ARG A 68 -15.14 -3.16 -4.57
C ARG A 68 -14.64 -4.23 -5.54
N SER A 69 -13.54 -4.92 -5.22
CA SER A 69 -13.02 -6.00 -6.05
C SER A 69 -13.82 -7.30 -5.97
N ARG A 70 -14.88 -7.37 -5.14
CA ARG A 70 -15.69 -8.58 -4.90
C ARG A 70 -17.17 -8.44 -5.33
N SER A 71 -17.53 -7.35 -6.01
CA SER A 71 -18.88 -7.18 -6.56
C SER A 71 -19.01 -7.73 -7.98
#